data_AF-A0A941YDS6-F1
#
_entry.id   AF-A0A941YDS6-F1
#
_cell.length_a   1.000
_cell.length_b   1.000
_cell.length_c   1.000
_cell.angle_alpha   90.00
_cell.angle_beta   90.00
_cell.angle_gamma   90.00
#
_symmetry.space_group_name_H-M   'P 1'
#
loop_
_entity.id
_entity.type
_entity.pdbx_description
1 polymer ?
#
loop_
_entity_poly.entity_id
_entity_poly.type
_entity_poly.pdbx_seq_one_letter_code
_entity_poly.pdbx_strand_id
1 'polypeptide(L)'
;MVILCASILLTGAMLSVRPSPVMQAQNAKNPIIWADVPDPSIVRVGHDYYMSSTTMHMSPGVPIMKSHDLVNWKLISYAYDVLDHTDALDLLDGKNAYGKGSWASCIRYHRGTFYVSTFSFTTGKTYIYSTKSPEKGPWKKISFSPAFHDHSLFFDDDGRVYLVTGAGDIRLVELKSDLSGPKPGGVDQVIVHNASAVAGGEVGLRAEGSQMFKVNGKYYLCNITWPKGDMRTEIVHRADSITGPYEGRVMFHDQGVAQGGMIDTPDGKWYAYLFQDHGAVGRIPFLVPMKWVDDWPFVGVDGKLPDSLDIPVGPSLGASDIVASDEFNEKTLPLAWQWNHNPGNTLWSLSARPGFLRLTTGRVDDEVVHARNTLTQRTFGPTCSGTTLLDASGLKDGDVAGLVALQGKYGFVGVRRSSDELSVVMTSAESGKPVEVQSIPISVKRVYLRIDCDFRNRADLATFFYSLDGKAWNPIGAPLHMRYDLSHFMGYRFGLFNFATKTPGGSADFDRFHIGSGH
;
A
#
# COMPACT_ATOMS: atom_id res chain seq x y z
N MET A 1 -78.16 -47.23 11.94
CA MET A 1 -77.49 -47.26 10.61
C MET A 1 -77.78 -45.94 9.90
N VAL A 2 -77.02 -44.88 10.20
CA VAL A 2 -76.84 -43.68 9.36
C VAL A 2 -75.47 -43.12 9.75
N ILE A 3 -74.62 -42.96 8.75
CA ILE A 3 -73.24 -42.47 8.82
C ILE A 3 -73.31 -40.94 8.91
N LEU A 4 -72.65 -40.34 9.91
CA LEU A 4 -72.39 -38.89 9.95
C LEU A 4 -70.93 -38.63 9.60
N CYS A 5 -70.69 -38.02 8.43
CA CYS A 5 -69.38 -37.55 7.99
C CYS A 5 -68.88 -36.42 8.88
N ALA A 6 -67.71 -36.59 9.47
CA ALA A 6 -66.97 -35.51 10.14
C ALA A 6 -66.02 -34.85 9.14
N SER A 7 -66.24 -33.56 8.89
CA SER A 7 -65.40 -32.70 8.06
C SER A 7 -64.13 -32.32 8.82
N ILE A 8 -62.96 -32.71 8.33
CA ILE A 8 -61.66 -32.28 8.85
C ILE A 8 -61.28 -30.96 8.17
N LEU A 9 -61.24 -29.87 8.94
CA LEU A 9 -60.67 -28.58 8.52
C LEU A 9 -59.14 -28.65 8.67
N LEU A 10 -58.42 -28.74 7.55
CA LEU A 10 -56.98 -28.46 7.50
C LEU A 10 -56.76 -26.95 7.53
N THR A 11 -56.23 -26.41 8.63
CA THR A 11 -55.65 -25.07 8.68
C THR A 11 -54.24 -25.11 8.07
N GLY A 12 -54.11 -24.68 6.81
CA GLY A 12 -52.82 -24.47 6.18
C GLY A 12 -52.16 -23.20 6.73
N ALA A 13 -51.05 -23.34 7.44
CA ALA A 13 -50.20 -22.22 7.82
C ALA A 13 -49.45 -21.72 6.56
N MET A 14 -49.83 -20.57 6.03
CA MET A 14 -49.04 -19.87 5.02
C MET A 14 -47.80 -19.27 5.69
N LEU A 15 -46.64 -19.89 5.46
CA LEU A 15 -45.34 -19.26 5.72
C LEU A 15 -45.18 -18.09 4.75
N SER A 16 -45.34 -16.85 5.23
CA SER A 16 -44.98 -15.67 4.45
C SER A 16 -43.46 -15.62 4.32
N VAL A 17 -42.94 -16.00 3.16
CA VAL A 17 -41.55 -15.72 2.80
C VAL A 17 -41.46 -14.21 2.58
N ARG A 18 -40.93 -13.48 3.56
CA ARG A 18 -40.57 -12.07 3.35
C ARG A 18 -39.43 -12.05 2.32
N PRO A 19 -39.53 -11.28 1.22
CA PRO A 19 -38.38 -11.08 0.35
C PRO A 19 -37.27 -10.45 1.17
N SER A 20 -36.06 -11.02 1.11
CA SER A 20 -34.87 -10.32 1.59
C SER A 20 -34.79 -8.96 0.89
N PRO A 21 -34.45 -7.88 1.61
CA PRO A 21 -34.31 -6.58 0.98
C PRO A 21 -33.27 -6.69 -0.14
N VAL A 22 -33.68 -6.39 -1.37
CA VAL A 22 -32.75 -6.18 -2.48
C VAL A 22 -31.90 -4.99 -2.09
N MET A 23 -30.66 -5.25 -1.67
CA MET A 23 -29.70 -4.19 -1.40
C MET A 23 -29.51 -3.42 -2.71
N GLN A 24 -29.96 -2.17 -2.75
CA GLN A 24 -29.86 -1.33 -3.93
C GLN A 24 -28.39 -1.11 -4.23
N ALA A 25 -27.93 -1.51 -5.42
CA ALA A 25 -26.57 -1.26 -5.89
C ALA A 25 -26.28 0.24 -5.77
N GLN A 26 -25.19 0.59 -5.09
CA GLN A 26 -24.73 1.97 -5.00
C GLN A 26 -23.65 2.20 -6.05
N ASN A 27 -23.57 3.42 -6.57
CA ASN A 27 -22.47 3.81 -7.43
C ASN A 27 -21.20 3.97 -6.58
N ALA A 28 -20.09 3.46 -7.10
CA ALA A 28 -18.78 3.61 -6.48
C ALA A 28 -18.39 5.09 -6.35
N LYS A 29 -17.50 5.40 -5.40
CA LYS A 29 -17.00 6.75 -5.17
C LYS A 29 -15.48 6.77 -5.14
N ASN A 30 -14.93 7.91 -5.52
CA ASN A 30 -13.52 8.20 -5.30
C ASN A 30 -13.29 8.71 -3.87
N PRO A 31 -12.09 8.50 -3.29
CA PRO A 31 -11.04 7.57 -3.76
C PRO A 31 -11.50 6.11 -3.67
N ILE A 32 -11.03 5.25 -4.58
CA ILE A 32 -11.42 3.83 -4.60
C ILE A 32 -10.79 3.04 -3.43
N ILE A 33 -9.62 3.48 -2.96
CA ILE A 33 -8.97 2.99 -1.74
C ILE A 33 -8.47 4.21 -0.98
N TRP A 34 -8.97 4.47 0.23
CA TRP A 34 -8.54 5.60 1.05
C TRP A 34 -7.39 5.21 1.99
N ALA A 35 -6.30 4.70 1.43
CA ALA A 35 -5.07 4.32 2.14
C ALA A 35 -3.87 4.40 1.19
N ASP A 36 -2.66 4.42 1.74
CA ASP A 36 -1.42 4.47 0.96
C ASP A 36 -1.22 3.23 0.07
N VAL A 37 -1.59 3.36 -1.20
CA VAL A 37 -1.43 2.37 -2.28
C VAL A 37 -0.91 3.09 -3.53
N PRO A 38 0.34 3.58 -3.50
CA PRO A 38 0.91 4.38 -4.58
C PRO A 38 1.35 3.55 -5.79
N ASP A 39 1.66 4.28 -6.87
CA ASP A 39 2.24 3.76 -8.11
C ASP A 39 1.49 2.52 -8.64
N PRO A 40 0.15 2.57 -8.74
CA PRO A 40 -0.63 1.41 -9.13
C PRO A 40 -0.31 1.03 -10.58
N SER A 41 -0.12 -0.26 -10.82
CA SER A 41 -0.13 -0.84 -12.16
C SER A 41 -1.22 -1.90 -12.18
N ILE A 42 -2.11 -1.87 -13.17
CA ILE A 42 -3.26 -2.77 -13.24
C ILE A 42 -3.23 -3.55 -14.56
N VAL A 43 -3.55 -4.85 -14.47
CA VAL A 43 -3.84 -5.69 -15.63
C VAL A 43 -5.17 -6.42 -15.44
N ARG A 44 -5.95 -6.55 -16.52
CA ARG A 44 -7.17 -7.36 -16.56
C ARG A 44 -6.88 -8.72 -17.18
N VAL A 45 -7.38 -9.79 -16.55
CA VAL A 45 -7.32 -11.16 -17.07
C VAL A 45 -8.73 -11.76 -17.02
N GLY A 46 -9.39 -11.82 -18.17
CA GLY A 46 -10.81 -12.18 -18.23
C GLY A 46 -11.66 -11.10 -17.56
N HIS A 47 -12.36 -11.49 -16.48
CA HIS A 47 -13.21 -10.61 -15.67
C HIS A 47 -12.54 -10.12 -14.38
N ASP A 48 -11.30 -10.56 -14.11
CA ASP A 48 -10.57 -10.19 -12.91
C ASP A 48 -9.53 -9.11 -13.20
N TYR A 49 -9.32 -8.23 -12.23
CA TYR A 49 -8.30 -7.19 -12.25
C TYR A 49 -7.25 -7.49 -11.19
N TYR A 50 -5.99 -7.26 -11.54
CA TYR A 50 -4.85 -7.45 -10.63
C TYR A 50 -4.03 -6.16 -10.60
N MET A 51 -3.71 -5.70 -9.40
CA MET A 51 -2.93 -4.48 -9.17
C MET A 51 -1.63 -4.82 -8.44
N SER A 52 -0.51 -4.27 -8.90
CA SER A 52 0.70 -4.13 -8.09
C SER A 52 0.85 -2.69 -7.61
N SER A 53 1.50 -2.50 -6.46
CA SER A 53 1.74 -1.17 -5.87
C SER A 53 3.08 -1.12 -5.13
N THR A 54 3.57 0.08 -4.84
CA THR A 54 4.85 0.31 -4.15
C THR A 54 4.71 0.26 -2.64
N THR A 55 5.69 -0.38 -1.96
CA THR A 55 5.82 -0.32 -0.49
C THR A 55 7.25 -0.09 0.00
N MET A 56 8.17 0.33 -0.88
CA MET A 56 9.50 0.81 -0.48
C MET A 56 10.29 -0.17 0.38
N HIS A 57 10.54 0.21 1.64
CA HIS A 57 11.36 -0.50 2.62
C HIS A 57 10.56 -1.56 3.39
N MET A 58 9.27 -1.71 3.12
CA MET A 58 8.44 -2.69 3.80
C MET A 58 8.71 -4.11 3.31
N SER A 59 8.67 -5.08 4.23
CA SER A 59 8.83 -6.53 3.97
C SER A 59 7.63 -7.29 4.54
N PRO A 60 6.91 -8.15 3.78
CA PRO A 60 7.05 -8.40 2.34
C PRO A 60 6.73 -7.15 1.51
N GLY A 61 7.12 -7.15 0.22
CA GLY A 61 7.02 -5.96 -0.63
C GLY A 61 6.45 -6.23 -2.02
N VAL A 62 6.02 -5.14 -2.67
CA VAL A 62 5.21 -5.15 -3.89
C VAL A 62 3.91 -5.94 -3.68
N PRO A 63 2.95 -5.39 -2.91
CA PRO A 63 1.65 -5.99 -2.71
C PRO A 63 0.93 -6.24 -4.03
N ILE A 64 0.29 -7.41 -4.12
CA ILE A 64 -0.58 -7.78 -5.24
C ILE A 64 -2.01 -7.83 -4.73
N MET A 65 -2.88 -7.05 -5.36
CA MET A 65 -4.30 -6.98 -5.04
C MET A 65 -5.14 -7.51 -6.19
N LYS A 66 -6.34 -8.01 -5.87
CA LYS A 66 -7.33 -8.49 -6.82
C LYS A 66 -8.66 -7.77 -6.64
N SER A 67 -9.34 -7.50 -7.75
CA SER A 67 -10.69 -6.97 -7.79
C SER A 67 -11.50 -7.62 -8.92
N HIS A 68 -12.82 -7.59 -8.80
CA HIS A 68 -13.76 -7.99 -9.87
C HIS A 68 -14.47 -6.79 -10.50
N ASP A 69 -14.32 -5.58 -9.93
CA ASP A 69 -15.10 -4.40 -10.27
C ASP A 69 -14.27 -3.10 -10.33
N LEU A 70 -12.95 -3.17 -10.19
CA LEU A 70 -11.99 -2.05 -10.11
C LEU A 70 -12.11 -1.19 -8.84
N VAL A 71 -13.01 -1.50 -7.92
CA VAL A 71 -13.33 -0.66 -6.76
C VAL A 71 -13.04 -1.40 -5.46
N ASN A 72 -13.56 -2.61 -5.30
CA ASN A 72 -13.32 -3.44 -4.13
C ASN A 72 -12.07 -4.28 -4.35
N TRP A 73 -10.98 -3.89 -3.68
CA TRP A 73 -9.67 -4.52 -3.81
C TRP A 73 -9.30 -5.32 -2.56
N LYS A 74 -8.81 -6.53 -2.79
CA LYS A 74 -8.31 -7.42 -1.74
C LYS A 74 -6.85 -7.72 -1.94
N LEU A 75 -6.05 -7.63 -0.87
CA LEU A 75 -4.67 -8.09 -0.88
C LEU A 75 -4.62 -9.62 -0.98
N ILE A 76 -3.92 -10.14 -1.99
CA ILE A 76 -3.88 -11.59 -2.27
C ILE A 76 -2.48 -12.21 -2.12
N SER A 77 -1.41 -11.41 -2.29
CA SER A 77 -0.03 -11.87 -2.10
C SER A 77 0.95 -10.69 -2.09
N TYR A 78 2.24 -11.00 -2.02
CA TYR A 78 3.35 -10.08 -2.31
C TYR A 78 4.27 -10.70 -3.36
N ALA A 79 4.96 -9.88 -4.15
CA ALA A 79 5.92 -10.39 -5.14
C ALA A 79 7.17 -11.01 -4.48
N TYR A 80 7.55 -10.52 -3.29
CA TYR A 80 8.65 -11.05 -2.50
C TYR A 80 8.42 -10.91 -0.99
N ASP A 81 9.07 -11.78 -0.21
CA ASP A 81 9.18 -11.65 1.25
C ASP A 81 10.32 -10.72 1.65
N VAL A 82 11.52 -10.97 1.11
CA VAL A 82 12.71 -10.14 1.27
C VAL A 82 13.24 -9.75 -0.11
N LEU A 83 13.43 -8.45 -0.35
CA LEU A 83 13.89 -7.92 -1.63
C LEU A 83 15.31 -8.44 -1.95
N ASP A 84 16.23 -8.11 -1.06
CA ASP A 84 17.64 -8.51 -1.03
C ASP A 84 18.18 -8.27 0.41
N HIS A 85 19.42 -8.71 0.67
CA HIS A 85 20.11 -8.43 1.94
C HIS A 85 21.20 -7.39 1.73
N THR A 86 21.07 -6.29 2.46
CA THR A 86 22.05 -5.20 2.54
C THR A 86 21.89 -4.57 3.92
N ASP A 87 22.95 -3.99 4.48
CA ASP A 87 22.89 -3.31 5.78
C ASP A 87 21.71 -2.32 5.86
N ALA A 88 21.45 -1.58 4.78
CA ALA A 88 20.35 -0.62 4.71
C ALA A 88 18.96 -1.28 4.76
N LEU A 89 18.77 -2.42 4.08
CA LEU A 89 17.50 -3.17 4.09
C LEU A 89 17.29 -3.97 5.39
N ASP A 90 18.38 -4.33 6.08
CA ASP A 90 18.37 -5.10 7.31
C ASP A 90 18.44 -4.24 8.59
N LEU A 91 18.46 -2.90 8.44
CA LEU A 91 18.68 -1.92 9.51
C LEU A 91 19.95 -2.22 10.32
N LEU A 92 21.08 -2.48 9.67
CA LEU A 92 22.36 -2.78 10.31
C LEU A 92 23.31 -1.57 10.21
N ASP A 93 24.24 -1.48 11.15
CA ASP A 93 25.32 -0.48 11.17
C ASP A 93 24.85 0.97 11.02
N GLY A 94 23.69 1.29 11.61
CA GLY A 94 23.08 2.63 11.53
C GLY A 94 22.56 3.02 10.14
N LYS A 95 22.54 2.08 9.17
CA LYS A 95 22.03 2.31 7.82
C LYS A 95 20.55 1.95 7.74
N ASN A 96 19.84 2.62 6.86
CA ASN A 96 18.43 2.37 6.57
C ASN A 96 18.12 2.58 5.08
N ALA A 97 16.95 2.09 4.67
CA ALA A 97 16.38 2.25 3.35
C ALA A 97 15.05 3.02 3.37
N TYR A 98 14.80 3.89 4.35
CA TYR A 98 13.60 4.73 4.37
C TYR A 98 13.49 5.56 3.08
N GLY A 99 12.27 5.64 2.51
CA GLY A 99 12.03 6.23 1.19
C GLY A 99 12.69 5.49 0.01
N LYS A 100 13.27 4.31 0.26
CA LYS A 100 14.01 3.48 -0.70
C LYS A 100 13.51 2.03 -0.62
N GLY A 101 14.21 1.06 -1.21
CA GLY A 101 13.71 -0.31 -1.37
C GLY A 101 13.09 -0.52 -2.74
N SER A 102 11.94 -1.21 -2.84
CA SER A 102 11.25 -1.42 -4.11
C SER A 102 10.41 -0.18 -4.48
N TRP A 103 10.69 0.43 -5.63
CA TRP A 103 9.98 1.60 -6.16
C TRP A 103 8.84 1.19 -7.10
N ALA A 104 8.35 2.09 -7.96
CA ALA A 104 7.24 1.86 -8.89
C ALA A 104 7.35 0.49 -9.59
N SER A 105 6.23 -0.21 -9.62
CA SER A 105 6.12 -1.56 -10.17
C SER A 105 5.27 -1.60 -11.44
N CYS A 106 5.47 -2.61 -12.27
CA CYS A 106 4.66 -2.87 -13.46
C CYS A 106 4.16 -4.31 -13.45
N ILE A 107 2.84 -4.51 -13.49
CA ILE A 107 2.22 -5.83 -13.64
C ILE A 107 1.74 -6.03 -15.07
N ARG A 108 2.04 -7.21 -15.63
CA ARG A 108 1.62 -7.66 -16.96
C ARG A 108 1.19 -9.11 -16.92
N TYR A 109 0.27 -9.47 -17.80
CA TYR A 109 -0.11 -10.86 -18.05
C TYR A 109 0.25 -11.21 -19.49
N HIS A 110 1.05 -12.26 -19.67
CA HIS A 110 1.48 -12.70 -20.99
C HIS A 110 1.50 -14.22 -21.05
N ARG A 111 0.78 -14.79 -22.02
CA ARG A 111 0.74 -16.24 -22.32
C ARG A 111 0.57 -17.13 -21.07
N GLY A 112 -0.43 -16.85 -20.25
CA GLY A 112 -0.73 -17.68 -19.07
C GLY A 112 0.05 -17.33 -17.81
N THR A 113 0.91 -16.31 -17.85
CA THR A 113 1.84 -15.99 -16.76
C THR A 113 1.73 -14.51 -16.38
N PHE A 114 1.65 -14.25 -15.08
CA PHE A 114 1.78 -12.92 -14.51
C PHE A 114 3.26 -12.58 -14.34
N TYR A 115 3.62 -11.36 -14.72
CA TYR A 115 4.93 -10.78 -14.54
C TYR A 115 4.77 -9.49 -13.75
N VAL A 116 5.57 -9.32 -12.70
CA VAL A 116 5.64 -8.09 -11.91
C VAL A 116 7.09 -7.63 -11.90
N SER A 117 7.37 -6.43 -12.41
CA SER A 117 8.70 -5.85 -12.37
C SER A 117 8.74 -4.67 -11.40
N THR A 118 9.90 -4.43 -10.79
CA THR A 118 10.20 -3.29 -9.91
C THR A 118 11.71 -3.03 -9.97
N PHE A 119 12.16 -1.88 -9.47
CA PHE A 119 13.57 -1.58 -9.32
C PHE A 119 13.87 -1.11 -7.90
N SER A 120 15.16 -1.07 -7.54
CA SER A 120 15.61 -0.56 -6.26
C SER A 120 16.97 0.11 -6.38
N PHE A 121 17.01 1.42 -6.10
CA PHE A 121 18.26 2.15 -5.98
C PHE A 121 19.10 1.70 -4.78
N THR A 122 18.48 1.14 -3.73
CA THR A 122 19.20 0.56 -2.59
C THR A 122 20.13 -0.58 -3.02
N THR A 123 19.70 -1.38 -4.01
CA THR A 123 20.45 -2.55 -4.48
C THR A 123 21.12 -2.34 -5.83
N GLY A 124 20.78 -1.27 -6.56
CA GLY A 124 21.27 -1.01 -7.92
C GLY A 124 20.73 -2.00 -8.97
N LYS A 125 19.58 -2.63 -8.70
CA LYS A 125 19.02 -3.71 -9.53
C LYS A 125 17.59 -3.44 -9.96
N THR A 126 17.23 -4.08 -11.07
CA THR A 126 15.87 -4.33 -11.54
C THR A 126 15.50 -5.77 -11.21
N TYR A 127 14.26 -5.99 -10.79
CA TYR A 127 13.71 -7.28 -10.40
C TYR A 127 12.49 -7.59 -11.24
N ILE A 128 12.38 -8.84 -11.69
CA ILE A 128 11.20 -9.36 -12.40
C ILE A 128 10.76 -10.65 -11.70
N TYR A 129 9.52 -10.65 -11.25
CA TYR A 129 8.84 -11.76 -10.62
C TYR A 129 7.86 -12.38 -11.60
N SER A 130 7.74 -13.70 -11.63
CA SER A 130 6.77 -14.38 -12.51
C SER A 130 6.04 -15.52 -11.81
N THR A 131 4.75 -15.68 -12.09
CA THR A 131 3.95 -16.80 -11.58
C THR A 131 2.74 -17.08 -12.46
N LYS A 132 2.22 -18.30 -12.39
CA LYS A 132 0.92 -18.66 -13.00
C LYS A 132 -0.26 -18.48 -12.05
N SER A 133 0.01 -18.31 -10.75
CA SER A 133 -1.01 -18.27 -9.70
C SER A 133 -0.71 -17.15 -8.72
N PRO A 134 -1.04 -15.87 -9.03
CA PRO A 134 -0.66 -14.72 -8.21
C PRO A 134 -1.16 -14.84 -6.76
N GLU A 135 -2.30 -15.48 -6.52
CA GLU A 135 -2.87 -15.67 -5.18
C GLU A 135 -2.12 -16.70 -4.31
N LYS A 136 -1.35 -17.62 -4.93
CA LYS A 136 -0.71 -18.75 -4.22
C LYS A 136 0.80 -18.80 -4.41
N GLY A 137 1.32 -18.10 -5.42
CA GLY A 137 2.68 -18.24 -5.87
C GLY A 137 3.02 -19.68 -6.31
N PRO A 138 4.29 -20.10 -6.19
CA PRO A 138 5.43 -19.25 -5.85
C PRO A 138 5.69 -18.21 -6.94
N TRP A 139 6.33 -17.10 -6.57
CA TRP A 139 6.88 -16.12 -7.51
C TRP A 139 8.34 -16.48 -7.82
N LYS A 140 8.65 -16.72 -9.10
CA LYS A 140 10.03 -16.89 -9.56
C LYS A 140 10.68 -15.52 -9.72
N LYS A 141 11.80 -15.29 -9.03
CA LYS A 141 12.59 -14.05 -9.09
C LYS A 141 13.72 -14.14 -10.12
N ILE A 142 13.87 -13.10 -10.93
CA ILE A 142 15.06 -12.77 -11.71
C ILE A 142 15.46 -11.34 -11.35
N SER A 143 16.75 -11.05 -11.28
CA SER A 143 17.24 -9.68 -11.14
C SER A 143 18.53 -9.44 -11.91
N PHE A 144 18.75 -8.19 -12.29
CA PHE A 144 19.93 -7.73 -13.03
C PHE A 144 20.18 -6.25 -12.77
N SER A 145 21.38 -5.79 -13.08
CA SER A 145 21.73 -4.36 -13.04
C SER A 145 21.69 -3.75 -14.45
N PRO A 146 21.44 -2.44 -14.58
CA PRO A 146 21.20 -1.46 -13.50
C PRO A 146 19.74 -1.49 -12.98
N ALA A 147 19.45 -0.62 -12.00
CA ALA A 147 18.09 -0.25 -11.65
C ALA A 147 17.50 0.69 -12.73
N PHE A 148 16.51 0.22 -13.47
CA PHE A 148 15.81 1.01 -14.48
C PHE A 148 14.70 1.84 -13.83
N HIS A 149 14.88 3.16 -13.76
CA HIS A 149 13.95 4.11 -13.13
C HIS A 149 12.57 4.06 -13.77
N ASP A 150 11.54 3.89 -12.95
CA ASP A 150 10.11 3.95 -13.31
C ASP A 150 9.78 3.29 -14.65
N HIS A 151 10.16 2.02 -14.77
CA HIS A 151 10.03 1.28 -16.01
C HIS A 151 8.67 0.59 -16.18
N SER A 152 8.22 0.48 -17.43
CA SER A 152 7.14 -0.40 -17.85
C SER A 152 7.69 -1.63 -18.55
N LEU A 153 7.43 -2.83 -18.01
CA LEU A 153 7.62 -4.08 -18.75
C LEU A 153 6.56 -4.21 -19.84
N PHE A 154 6.97 -4.52 -21.06
CA PHE A 154 6.07 -4.62 -22.21
C PHE A 154 6.43 -5.81 -23.10
N PHE A 155 5.48 -6.72 -23.30
CA PHE A 155 5.59 -7.84 -24.23
C PHE A 155 4.87 -7.45 -25.52
N ASP A 156 5.60 -7.36 -26.63
CA ASP A 156 5.03 -6.95 -27.91
C ASP A 156 4.60 -8.16 -28.77
N ASP A 157 3.77 -7.88 -29.77
CA ASP A 157 3.18 -8.90 -30.65
C ASP A 157 4.23 -9.58 -31.55
N ASP A 158 5.38 -8.93 -31.76
CA ASP A 158 6.52 -9.48 -32.49
C ASP A 158 7.34 -10.50 -31.68
N GLY A 159 6.95 -10.76 -30.42
CA GLY A 159 7.60 -11.70 -29.53
C GLY A 159 8.81 -11.14 -28.79
N ARG A 160 9.15 -9.86 -28.97
CA ARG A 160 10.20 -9.17 -28.21
C ARG A 160 9.63 -8.60 -26.92
N VAL A 161 10.53 -8.35 -25.97
CA VAL A 161 10.18 -7.82 -24.65
C VAL A 161 11.01 -6.58 -24.37
N TYR A 162 10.37 -5.57 -23.80
CA TYR A 162 10.92 -4.24 -23.60
C TYR A 162 10.77 -3.75 -22.17
N LEU A 163 11.70 -2.89 -21.76
CA LEU A 163 11.50 -1.91 -20.72
C LEU A 163 11.36 -0.53 -21.35
N VAL A 164 10.30 0.20 -20.99
CA VAL A 164 10.15 1.64 -21.27
C VAL A 164 10.47 2.38 -19.98
N THR A 165 11.52 3.22 -19.94
CA THR A 165 12.13 3.70 -18.68
C THR A 165 12.75 5.08 -18.86
N GLY A 166 12.89 5.83 -17.77
CA GLY A 166 13.60 7.11 -17.79
C GLY A 166 12.88 8.21 -17.00
N ALA A 167 13.50 9.39 -16.99
CA ALA A 167 12.96 10.60 -16.37
C ALA A 167 13.22 11.81 -17.28
N GLY A 168 12.17 12.41 -17.81
CA GLY A 168 12.23 13.45 -18.85
C GLY A 168 12.41 12.83 -20.23
N ASP A 169 13.62 12.37 -20.54
CA ASP A 169 13.85 11.55 -21.74
C ASP A 169 13.43 10.11 -21.43
N ILE A 170 12.51 9.57 -22.24
CA ILE A 170 12.01 8.19 -22.09
C ILE A 170 12.68 7.29 -23.11
N ARG A 171 13.27 6.20 -22.62
CA ARG A 171 14.03 5.20 -23.38
C ARG A 171 13.27 3.91 -23.53
N LEU A 172 13.53 3.23 -24.65
CA LEU A 172 13.11 1.86 -24.92
C LEU A 172 14.34 0.96 -24.89
N VAL A 173 14.32 -0.08 -24.04
CA VAL A 173 15.40 -1.06 -23.89
C VAL A 173 14.86 -2.46 -24.15
N GLU A 174 15.41 -3.17 -25.13
CA GLU A 174 15.06 -4.57 -25.42
C GLU A 174 15.71 -5.50 -24.38
N LEU A 175 14.90 -6.41 -23.82
CA LEU A 175 15.37 -7.45 -22.92
C LEU A 175 15.68 -8.73 -23.67
N LYS A 176 16.56 -9.55 -23.08
CA LYS A 176 16.68 -10.97 -23.45
C LYS A 176 15.34 -11.66 -23.24
N SER A 177 15.03 -12.67 -24.06
CA SER A 177 13.75 -13.40 -24.00
C SER A 177 13.52 -14.14 -22.68
N ASP A 178 14.59 -14.44 -21.94
CA ASP A 178 14.54 -15.03 -20.60
C ASP A 178 14.44 -13.98 -19.47
N LEU A 179 14.33 -12.69 -19.83
CA LEU A 179 14.22 -11.54 -18.93
C LEU A 179 15.45 -11.32 -18.03
N SER A 180 16.60 -11.94 -18.34
CA SER A 180 17.83 -11.84 -17.54
C SER A 180 18.61 -10.53 -17.73
N GLY A 181 17.96 -9.48 -18.24
CA GLY A 181 18.52 -8.15 -18.46
C GLY A 181 18.54 -7.71 -19.93
N PRO A 182 19.14 -6.54 -20.22
CA PRO A 182 19.21 -5.97 -21.56
C PRO A 182 19.84 -6.94 -22.57
N LYS A 183 19.29 -6.96 -23.78
CA LYS A 183 19.80 -7.78 -24.88
C LYS A 183 21.01 -7.11 -25.52
N PRO A 184 22.18 -7.75 -25.57
CA PRO A 184 23.34 -7.22 -26.31
C PRO A 184 22.97 -6.97 -27.78
N GLY A 185 23.21 -5.75 -28.26
CA GLY A 185 22.84 -5.34 -29.62
C GLY A 185 21.32 -5.23 -29.88
N GLY A 186 20.48 -5.36 -28.84
CA GLY A 186 19.06 -5.07 -28.92
C GLY A 186 18.78 -3.57 -28.95
N VAL A 187 17.51 -3.20 -29.11
CA VAL A 187 17.09 -1.78 -29.09
C VAL A 187 17.47 -1.15 -27.75
N ASP A 188 18.15 -0.01 -27.78
CA ASP A 188 18.39 0.87 -26.62
C ASP A 188 18.48 2.31 -27.13
N GLN A 189 17.36 3.04 -27.07
CA GLN A 189 17.28 4.41 -27.60
C GLN A 189 16.25 5.25 -26.83
N VAL A 190 16.42 6.57 -26.87
CA VAL A 190 15.37 7.51 -26.45
C VAL A 190 14.26 7.49 -27.52
N ILE A 191 13.02 7.26 -27.09
CA ILE A 191 11.83 7.24 -27.98
C ILE A 191 10.96 8.48 -27.81
N VAL A 192 11.06 9.17 -26.68
CA VAL A 192 10.44 10.49 -26.43
C VAL A 192 11.47 11.38 -25.76
N HIS A 193 11.90 12.44 -26.44
CA HIS A 193 12.76 13.47 -25.87
C HIS A 193 11.92 14.48 -25.10
N ASN A 194 12.35 14.84 -23.89
CA ASN A 194 11.67 15.78 -23.01
C ASN A 194 10.15 15.56 -22.96
N ALA A 195 9.73 14.37 -22.54
CA ALA A 195 8.32 14.02 -22.45
C ALA A 195 7.50 15.02 -21.63
N SER A 196 8.12 15.73 -20.66
CA SER A 196 7.48 16.79 -19.88
C SER A 196 6.99 17.98 -20.71
N ALA A 197 7.53 18.21 -21.92
CA ALA A 197 7.28 19.40 -22.72
C ALA A 197 5.80 19.67 -23.00
N VAL A 198 5.00 18.60 -23.10
CA VAL A 198 3.56 18.68 -23.41
C VAL A 198 2.74 19.33 -22.30
N ALA A 199 3.23 19.30 -21.05
CA ALA A 199 2.58 19.96 -19.92
C ALA A 199 2.91 21.47 -19.85
N GLY A 200 3.85 21.95 -20.66
CA GLY A 200 4.32 23.33 -20.63
C GLY A 200 4.98 23.72 -19.30
N GLY A 201 5.30 25.01 -19.17
CA GLY A 201 5.89 25.57 -17.95
C GLY A 201 7.33 25.14 -17.66
N GLU A 202 7.89 25.64 -16.55
CA GLU A 202 9.16 25.17 -16.02
C GLU A 202 8.94 23.81 -15.33
N VAL A 203 9.74 22.81 -15.67
CA VAL A 203 9.57 21.45 -15.12
C VAL A 203 10.07 21.40 -13.66
N GLY A 204 9.18 21.04 -12.73
CA GLY A 204 9.52 20.74 -11.33
C GLY A 204 9.89 19.27 -11.14
N LEU A 205 9.03 18.35 -11.58
CA LEU A 205 9.29 16.90 -11.69
C LEU A 205 9.27 16.49 -13.17
N ARG A 206 10.38 15.92 -13.64
CA ARG A 206 10.49 15.42 -15.01
C ARG A 206 9.55 14.23 -15.23
N ALA A 207 9.09 14.06 -16.47
CA ALA A 207 8.20 12.96 -16.84
C ALA A 207 8.75 11.59 -16.40
N GLU A 208 8.02 10.88 -15.55
CA GLU A 208 8.39 9.56 -15.01
C GLU A 208 7.15 8.65 -14.87
N GLY A 209 7.21 7.58 -14.09
CA GLY A 209 6.08 6.65 -13.90
C GLY A 209 5.57 5.98 -15.17
N SER A 210 6.48 5.56 -16.07
CA SER A 210 6.10 5.09 -17.41
C SER A 210 5.18 3.87 -17.36
N GLN A 211 4.03 3.94 -18.06
CA GLN A 211 3.19 2.77 -18.36
C GLN A 211 2.86 2.69 -19.86
N MET A 212 3.34 1.63 -20.51
CA MET A 212 3.12 1.38 -21.93
C MET A 212 1.91 0.48 -22.16
N PHE A 213 1.07 0.87 -23.10
CA PHE A 213 -0.12 0.16 -23.56
C PHE A 213 -0.10 0.05 -25.08
N LYS A 214 -0.75 -0.99 -25.61
CA LYS A 214 -1.03 -1.11 -27.03
C LYS A 214 -2.53 -1.34 -27.21
N VAL A 215 -3.19 -0.40 -27.88
CA VAL A 215 -4.64 -0.40 -28.09
C VAL A 215 -4.91 -0.17 -29.56
N ASN A 216 -5.68 -1.07 -30.18
CA ASN A 216 -6.06 -1.00 -31.61
C ASN A 216 -4.87 -0.74 -32.55
N GLY A 217 -3.73 -1.40 -32.28
CA GLY A 217 -2.52 -1.31 -33.10
C GLY A 217 -1.64 -0.09 -32.84
N LYS A 218 -2.03 0.83 -31.95
CA LYS A 218 -1.23 2.00 -31.56
C LYS A 218 -0.62 1.82 -30.17
N TYR A 219 0.56 2.40 -29.97
CA TYR A 219 1.27 2.44 -28.69
C TYR A 219 0.89 3.71 -27.94
N TYR A 220 0.62 3.59 -26.65
CA TYR A 220 0.29 4.68 -25.74
C TYR A 220 1.20 4.59 -24.52
N LEU A 221 1.96 5.65 -24.26
CA LEU A 221 2.87 5.78 -23.13
C LEU A 221 2.32 6.85 -22.18
N CYS A 222 1.83 6.40 -21.04
CA CYS A 222 1.39 7.25 -19.94
C CYS A 222 2.59 7.60 -19.04
N ASN A 223 2.66 8.85 -18.61
CA ASN A 223 3.64 9.36 -17.66
C ASN A 223 3.00 10.41 -16.74
N ILE A 224 3.61 10.60 -15.58
CA ILE A 224 3.39 11.75 -14.70
C ILE A 224 4.47 12.80 -14.95
N THR A 225 4.11 14.09 -14.94
CA THR A 225 5.07 15.19 -14.75
C THR A 225 4.49 16.23 -13.78
N TRP A 226 5.32 17.09 -13.20
CA TRP A 226 4.85 18.17 -12.33
C TRP A 226 5.50 19.49 -12.74
N PRO A 227 4.76 20.38 -13.44
CA PRO A 227 5.23 21.73 -13.69
C PRO A 227 5.37 22.52 -12.38
N LYS A 228 6.44 23.29 -12.26
CA LYS A 228 6.76 24.07 -11.06
C LYS A 228 5.67 25.11 -10.81
N GLY A 229 5.15 25.14 -9.59
CA GLY A 229 4.07 26.06 -9.21
C GLY A 229 2.66 25.64 -9.69
N ASP A 230 2.54 24.48 -10.33
CA ASP A 230 1.27 23.87 -10.72
C ASP A 230 1.06 22.56 -9.90
N MET A 231 0.33 21.60 -10.44
CA MET A 231 0.05 20.29 -9.85
C MET A 231 0.65 19.13 -10.66
N ARG A 232 0.59 17.93 -10.08
CA ARG A 232 0.88 16.66 -10.78
C ARG A 232 -0.07 16.49 -11.97
N THR A 233 0.48 16.20 -13.15
CA THR A 233 -0.24 16.16 -14.43
C THR A 233 0.04 14.85 -15.15
N GLU A 234 -1.01 14.15 -15.55
CA GLU A 234 -0.92 12.95 -16.38
C GLU A 234 -0.77 13.35 -17.84
N ILE A 235 0.22 12.77 -18.52
CA ILE A 235 0.51 13.00 -19.93
C ILE A 235 0.52 11.67 -20.68
N VAL A 236 0.15 11.70 -21.96
CA VAL A 236 0.14 10.52 -22.83
C VAL A 236 0.85 10.82 -24.14
N HIS A 237 1.69 9.89 -24.56
CA HIS A 237 2.36 9.89 -25.85
C HIS A 237 1.86 8.72 -26.71
N ARG A 238 1.54 8.96 -27.98
CA ARG A 238 1.00 7.96 -28.91
C ARG A 238 1.89 7.79 -30.15
N ALA A 239 2.08 6.55 -30.59
CA ALA A 239 2.80 6.22 -31.83
C ALA A 239 2.22 5.01 -32.55
N ASP A 240 2.47 4.89 -33.85
CA ASP A 240 2.13 3.68 -34.65
C ASP A 240 3.22 2.59 -34.57
N SER A 241 4.44 2.95 -34.16
CA SER A 241 5.55 2.03 -33.89
C SER A 241 6.06 2.25 -32.46
N ILE A 242 6.48 1.17 -31.79
CA ILE A 242 7.02 1.24 -30.43
C ILE A 242 8.27 2.13 -30.35
N THR A 243 9.01 2.26 -31.45
CA THR A 243 10.19 3.12 -31.58
C THR A 243 9.85 4.57 -31.96
N GLY A 244 8.56 4.90 -32.06
CA GLY A 244 8.08 6.23 -32.45
C GLY A 244 8.02 6.45 -33.98
N PRO A 245 7.87 7.71 -34.41
CA PRO A 245 7.82 8.91 -33.58
C PRO A 245 6.54 8.98 -32.73
N TYR A 246 6.64 9.59 -31.55
CA TYR A 246 5.52 9.80 -30.64
C TYR A 246 4.99 11.23 -30.72
N GLU A 247 3.66 11.39 -30.79
CA GLU A 247 2.94 12.64 -30.54
C GLU A 247 2.50 12.64 -29.07
N GLY A 248 2.48 13.79 -28.37
CA GLY A 248 2.13 13.85 -26.95
C GLY A 248 1.05 14.87 -26.61
N ARG A 249 0.25 14.59 -25.57
CA ARG A 249 -0.80 15.46 -25.04
C ARG A 249 -0.88 15.37 -23.52
N VAL A 250 -1.41 16.41 -22.89
CA VAL A 250 -1.93 16.31 -21.51
C VAL A 250 -3.14 15.39 -21.53
N MET A 251 -3.10 14.33 -20.73
CA MET A 251 -4.16 13.33 -20.60
C MET A 251 -5.15 13.72 -19.50
N PHE A 252 -4.64 14.21 -18.36
CA PHE A 252 -5.46 14.63 -17.22
C PHE A 252 -4.74 15.65 -16.35
N HIS A 253 -5.46 16.69 -15.93
CA HIS A 253 -4.94 17.80 -15.12
C HIS A 253 -6.03 18.31 -14.18
N ASP A 254 -6.28 17.55 -13.11
CA ASP A 254 -7.25 17.93 -12.08
C ASP A 254 -6.82 17.41 -10.71
N GLN A 255 -6.80 18.31 -9.72
CA GLN A 255 -6.52 18.03 -8.31
C GLN A 255 -5.22 17.23 -8.02
N GLY A 256 -4.24 17.26 -8.93
CA GLY A 256 -2.99 16.51 -8.78
C GLY A 256 -3.14 14.97 -8.85
N VAL A 257 -4.26 14.48 -9.39
CA VAL A 257 -4.49 13.05 -9.63
C VAL A 257 -3.77 12.64 -10.92
N ALA A 258 -2.76 11.79 -10.79
CA ALA A 258 -1.88 11.39 -11.89
C ALA A 258 -1.05 10.15 -11.49
N GLN A 259 -0.23 9.67 -12.42
CA GLN A 259 0.62 8.49 -12.34
C GLN A 259 -0.16 7.18 -12.24
N GLY A 260 -0.20 6.47 -13.35
CA GLY A 260 -0.86 5.18 -13.47
C GLY A 260 -1.03 4.82 -14.93
N GLY A 261 -2.25 4.51 -15.36
CA GLY A 261 -2.50 4.18 -16.75
C GLY A 261 -3.95 3.86 -17.05
N MET A 262 -4.17 3.07 -18.11
CA MET A 262 -5.49 2.83 -18.67
C MET A 262 -5.94 1.38 -18.46
N ILE A 263 -7.22 1.18 -18.17
CA ILE A 263 -7.82 -0.15 -18.05
C ILE A 263 -9.20 -0.17 -18.70
N ASP A 264 -9.49 -1.27 -19.37
CA ASP A 264 -10.80 -1.55 -19.94
C ASP A 264 -11.59 -2.53 -19.09
N THR A 265 -12.91 -2.48 -19.22
CA THR A 265 -13.83 -3.44 -18.60
C THR A 265 -14.28 -4.49 -19.64
N PRO A 266 -14.81 -5.65 -19.20
CA PRO A 266 -15.36 -6.65 -20.12
C PRO A 266 -16.48 -6.15 -21.03
N ASP A 267 -17.23 -5.13 -20.61
CA ASP A 267 -18.28 -4.46 -21.40
C ASP A 267 -17.77 -3.29 -22.26
N GLY A 268 -16.44 -3.07 -22.31
CA GLY A 268 -15.80 -2.12 -23.22
C GLY A 268 -15.76 -0.67 -22.73
N LYS A 269 -16.12 -0.40 -21.47
CA LYS A 269 -15.88 0.89 -20.83
C LYS A 269 -14.38 1.02 -20.51
N TRP A 270 -13.89 2.26 -20.46
CA TRP A 270 -12.50 2.56 -20.13
C TRP A 270 -12.40 3.46 -18.91
N TYR A 271 -11.33 3.26 -18.14
CA TYR A 271 -10.99 4.08 -17.00
C TYR A 271 -9.47 4.35 -16.98
N ALA A 272 -9.09 5.50 -16.44
CA ALA A 272 -7.73 5.76 -16.00
C ALA A 272 -7.61 5.44 -14.51
N TYR A 273 -6.69 4.56 -14.13
CA TYR A 273 -6.32 4.33 -12.74
C TYR A 273 -5.12 5.22 -12.40
N LEU A 274 -5.24 6.04 -11.37
CA LEU A 274 -4.25 7.06 -10.98
C LEU A 274 -4.17 7.14 -9.45
N PHE A 275 -3.34 8.01 -8.88
CA PHE A 275 -3.39 8.31 -7.46
C PHE A 275 -3.21 9.80 -7.14
N GLN A 276 -3.58 10.20 -5.93
CA GLN A 276 -3.41 11.56 -5.41
C GLN A 276 -2.50 11.58 -4.19
N ASP A 277 -1.62 12.58 -4.09
CA ASP A 277 -0.93 12.91 -2.85
C ASP A 277 -1.95 13.51 -1.86
N HIS A 278 -2.24 12.78 -0.78
CA HIS A 278 -3.39 13.05 0.09
C HIS A 278 -3.03 13.29 1.57
N GLY A 279 -1.89 13.95 1.81
CA GLY A 279 -1.46 14.27 3.17
C GLY A 279 -1.00 13.02 3.94
N ALA A 280 -1.18 13.01 5.25
CA ALA A 280 -0.62 11.99 6.14
C ALA A 280 -1.10 10.56 5.86
N VAL A 281 -2.32 10.38 5.32
CA VAL A 281 -2.81 9.03 4.95
C VAL A 281 -1.99 8.40 3.82
N GLY A 282 -1.26 9.22 3.06
CA GLY A 282 -0.37 8.80 1.97
C GLY A 282 -0.90 9.13 0.59
N ARG A 283 -0.51 8.30 -0.37
CA ARG A 283 -0.81 8.44 -1.80
C ARG A 283 -1.90 7.43 -2.17
N ILE A 284 -3.09 7.94 -2.46
CA ILE A 284 -4.31 7.12 -2.48
C ILE A 284 -4.86 6.93 -3.91
N PRO A 285 -5.28 5.71 -4.30
CA PRO A 285 -5.83 5.42 -5.62
C PRO A 285 -7.14 6.13 -5.96
N PHE A 286 -7.23 6.58 -7.21
CA PHE A 286 -8.42 7.12 -7.86
C PHE A 286 -8.69 6.39 -9.17
N LEU A 287 -9.97 6.32 -9.54
CA LEU A 287 -10.41 5.83 -10.84
C LEU A 287 -11.14 6.96 -11.55
N VAL A 288 -10.80 7.21 -12.82
CA VAL A 288 -11.37 8.30 -13.60
C VAL A 288 -11.97 7.74 -14.89
N PRO A 289 -13.25 7.99 -15.21
CA PRO A 289 -13.85 7.53 -16.47
C PRO A 289 -13.06 8.03 -17.68
N MET A 290 -12.92 7.19 -18.71
CA MET A 290 -12.19 7.50 -19.92
C MET A 290 -13.00 7.12 -21.16
N LYS A 291 -12.90 7.93 -22.21
CA LYS A 291 -13.43 7.63 -23.54
C LYS A 291 -12.37 7.85 -24.62
N TRP A 292 -12.54 7.21 -25.77
CA TRP A 292 -11.70 7.44 -26.94
C TRP A 292 -12.31 8.50 -27.85
N VAL A 293 -11.52 9.49 -28.24
CA VAL A 293 -11.88 10.53 -29.23
C VAL A 293 -10.70 10.67 -30.20
N ASP A 294 -10.92 10.41 -31.49
CA ASP A 294 -9.87 10.47 -32.53
C ASP A 294 -8.58 9.71 -32.15
N ASP A 295 -8.76 8.47 -31.65
CA ASP A 295 -7.70 7.59 -31.14
C ASP A 295 -6.88 8.20 -29.99
N TRP A 296 -7.43 9.14 -29.21
CA TRP A 296 -6.84 9.66 -27.98
C TRP A 296 -7.70 9.34 -26.75
N PRO A 297 -7.08 9.05 -25.59
CA PRO A 297 -7.80 8.94 -24.33
C PRO A 297 -8.24 10.33 -23.85
N PHE A 298 -9.54 10.51 -23.64
CA PHE A 298 -10.12 11.65 -22.96
C PHE A 298 -10.59 11.21 -21.57
N VAL A 299 -9.97 11.77 -20.53
CA VAL A 299 -10.15 11.34 -19.13
C VAL A 299 -10.97 12.38 -18.36
N GLY A 300 -11.90 11.89 -17.53
CA GLY A 300 -12.77 12.69 -16.69
C GLY A 300 -14.12 13.03 -17.33
N VAL A 301 -15.04 13.49 -16.49
CA VAL A 301 -16.30 14.08 -16.94
C VAL A 301 -16.02 15.55 -17.21
N ASP A 302 -16.04 15.94 -18.48
CA ASP A 302 -15.62 17.28 -18.94
C ASP A 302 -14.21 17.67 -18.48
N GLY A 303 -13.31 16.68 -18.44
CA GLY A 303 -11.92 16.86 -18.00
C GLY A 303 -11.74 16.97 -16.49
N LYS A 304 -12.78 16.70 -15.70
CA LYS A 304 -12.78 16.77 -14.24
C LYS A 304 -12.92 15.42 -13.56
N LEU A 305 -12.35 15.31 -12.37
CA LEU A 305 -12.47 14.15 -11.50
C LEU A 305 -13.90 14.08 -10.94
N PRO A 306 -14.66 13.00 -11.20
CA PRO A 306 -15.98 12.85 -10.61
C PRO A 306 -15.89 12.22 -9.21
N ASP A 307 -16.78 12.66 -8.31
CA ASP A 307 -16.94 12.06 -6.98
C ASP A 307 -17.55 10.65 -7.05
N SER A 308 -18.46 10.42 -8.00
CA SER A 308 -19.22 9.19 -8.20
C SER A 308 -18.88 8.55 -9.54
N LEU A 309 -18.81 7.23 -9.57
CA LEU A 309 -18.47 6.44 -10.74
C LEU A 309 -19.69 5.64 -11.17
N ASP A 310 -19.93 5.56 -12.48
CA ASP A 310 -20.94 4.66 -13.07
C ASP A 310 -20.46 3.20 -13.06
N ILE A 311 -20.15 2.71 -11.87
CA ILE A 311 -19.78 1.34 -11.55
C ILE A 311 -20.71 0.91 -10.41
N PRO A 312 -21.68 0.01 -10.68
CA PRO A 312 -22.54 -0.52 -9.64
C PRO A 312 -21.71 -1.46 -8.76
N VAL A 313 -21.62 -1.14 -7.47
CA VAL A 313 -20.90 -1.96 -6.50
C VAL A 313 -21.82 -2.38 -5.36
N GLY A 314 -21.43 -3.47 -4.69
CA GLY A 314 -21.91 -3.77 -3.34
C GLY A 314 -21.47 -2.69 -2.34
N PRO A 315 -21.58 -2.93 -1.02
CA PRO A 315 -21.04 -2.02 -0.03
C PRO A 315 -19.55 -1.81 -0.30
N SER A 316 -19.14 -0.56 -0.50
CA SER A 316 -17.72 -0.25 -0.62
C SER A 316 -17.01 -0.70 0.65
N LEU A 317 -16.02 -1.58 0.49
CA LEU A 317 -15.21 -2.06 1.60
C LEU A 317 -14.12 -1.05 1.98
N GLY A 318 -13.94 0.03 1.22
CA GLY A 318 -12.88 1.01 1.46
C GLY A 318 -11.51 0.35 1.61
N ALA A 319 -10.89 0.48 2.78
CA ALA A 319 -9.61 -0.17 3.08
C ALA A 319 -9.74 -1.54 3.79
N SER A 320 -10.96 -2.02 4.07
CA SER A 320 -11.20 -3.18 4.95
C SER A 320 -10.58 -4.49 4.48
N ASP A 321 -10.30 -4.65 3.17
CA ASP A 321 -9.65 -5.85 2.62
C ASP A 321 -8.13 -5.70 2.39
N ILE A 322 -7.55 -4.59 2.85
CA ILE A 322 -6.10 -4.32 2.83
C ILE A 322 -5.52 -4.01 4.21
N VAL A 323 -6.37 -3.97 5.25
CA VAL A 323 -6.02 -3.96 6.68
C VAL A 323 -6.79 -5.07 7.38
N ALA A 324 -6.32 -5.53 8.55
CA ALA A 324 -6.98 -6.60 9.29
C ALA A 324 -6.77 -6.45 10.80
N SER A 325 -7.82 -6.72 11.58
CA SER A 325 -7.65 -7.04 12.99
C SER A 325 -7.06 -8.45 13.14
N ASP A 326 -6.31 -8.68 14.20
CA ASP A 326 -5.58 -9.93 14.43
C ASP A 326 -5.52 -10.25 15.93
N GLU A 327 -5.92 -11.47 16.29
CA GLU A 327 -5.82 -12.01 17.66
C GLU A 327 -4.55 -12.89 17.82
N PHE A 328 -3.71 -12.99 16.80
CA PHE A 328 -2.46 -13.77 16.80
C PHE A 328 -2.62 -15.25 17.18
N ASN A 329 -3.80 -15.82 16.93
CA ASN A 329 -4.10 -17.24 17.16
C ASN A 329 -3.58 -18.15 16.04
N GLU A 330 -3.38 -17.60 14.85
CA GLU A 330 -2.92 -18.33 13.67
C GLU A 330 -1.40 -18.50 13.67
N LYS A 331 -0.91 -19.47 12.89
CA LYS A 331 0.52 -19.77 12.78
C LYS A 331 1.28 -18.79 11.86
N THR A 332 0.56 -17.99 11.11
CA THR A 332 1.08 -17.06 10.10
C THR A 332 0.42 -15.71 10.24
N LEU A 333 1.18 -14.65 9.97
CA LEU A 333 0.64 -13.30 9.94
C LEU A 333 -0.30 -13.12 8.72
N PRO A 334 -1.47 -12.50 8.88
CA PRO A 334 -2.29 -12.02 7.76
C PRO A 334 -1.50 -11.13 6.79
N LEU A 335 -1.91 -11.13 5.51
CA LEU A 335 -1.25 -10.35 4.47
C LEU A 335 -1.22 -8.84 4.75
N ALA A 336 -2.15 -8.31 5.54
CA ALA A 336 -2.17 -6.88 5.89
C ALA A 336 -0.88 -6.42 6.60
N TRP A 337 -0.19 -7.34 7.27
CA TRP A 337 1.04 -7.04 7.99
C TRP A 337 2.25 -6.90 7.07
N GLN A 338 3.03 -5.85 7.32
CA GLN A 338 4.37 -5.67 6.76
C GLN A 338 5.32 -5.18 7.85
N TRP A 339 6.51 -5.76 7.90
CA TRP A 339 7.64 -5.28 8.69
C TRP A 339 8.20 -4.00 8.12
N ASN A 340 8.53 -3.06 9.00
CA ASN A 340 9.40 -1.95 8.67
C ASN A 340 10.83 -2.51 8.49
N HIS A 341 11.32 -2.55 7.24
CA HIS A 341 12.56 -3.23 6.84
C HIS A 341 12.54 -4.76 7.04
N ASN A 342 13.63 -5.44 6.68
CA ASN A 342 13.73 -6.90 6.77
C ASN A 342 13.67 -7.35 8.25
N PRO A 343 12.76 -8.28 8.61
CA PRO A 343 12.66 -8.76 9.98
C PRO A 343 13.86 -9.63 10.37
N GLY A 344 14.26 -9.55 11.63
CA GLY A 344 15.05 -10.58 12.30
C GLY A 344 14.13 -11.71 12.72
N ASN A 345 14.06 -12.79 11.93
CA ASN A 345 13.09 -13.88 12.14
C ASN A 345 13.28 -14.69 13.42
N THR A 346 14.42 -14.54 14.11
CA THR A 346 14.66 -15.12 15.44
C THR A 346 14.13 -14.24 16.58
N LEU A 347 13.66 -13.03 16.29
CA LEU A 347 13.26 -12.01 17.26
C LEU A 347 11.75 -11.74 17.27
N TRP A 348 10.96 -12.57 16.58
CA TRP A 348 9.50 -12.56 16.68
C TRP A 348 8.96 -13.99 16.71
N SER A 349 7.80 -14.21 17.33
CA SER A 349 7.16 -15.53 17.37
C SER A 349 5.66 -15.44 17.65
N LEU A 350 4.89 -16.29 16.97
CA LEU A 350 3.48 -16.59 17.28
C LEU A 350 3.30 -17.89 18.09
N SER A 351 4.40 -18.61 18.33
CA SER A 351 4.38 -19.93 18.99
C SER A 351 5.06 -19.96 20.35
N ALA A 352 5.91 -18.97 20.67
CA ALA A 352 6.54 -18.83 21.98
C ALA A 352 5.50 -18.67 23.11
N ARG A 353 4.36 -18.06 22.77
CA ARG A 353 3.16 -17.97 23.60
C ARG A 353 1.94 -17.99 22.66
N PRO A 354 1.27 -19.13 22.47
CA PRO A 354 0.11 -19.21 21.57
C PRO A 354 -0.97 -18.18 21.91
N GLY A 355 -1.54 -17.53 20.90
CA GLY A 355 -2.49 -16.42 21.05
C GLY A 355 -1.83 -15.06 21.28
N PHE A 356 -0.50 -14.95 21.12
CA PHE A 356 0.23 -13.69 21.26
C PHE A 356 1.29 -13.56 20.16
N LEU A 357 1.47 -12.33 19.67
CA LEU A 357 2.70 -11.95 18.99
C LEU A 357 3.75 -11.57 20.05
N ARG A 358 4.83 -12.33 20.12
CA ARG A 358 6.02 -11.97 20.92
C ARG A 358 7.05 -11.23 20.05
N LEU A 359 7.50 -10.07 20.50
CA LEU A 359 8.66 -9.37 19.96
C LEU A 359 9.78 -9.34 21.00
N THR A 360 10.99 -9.80 20.64
CA THR A 360 12.15 -9.87 21.53
C THR A 360 13.23 -8.88 21.10
N THR A 361 13.77 -8.10 22.03
CA THR A 361 14.86 -7.16 21.72
C THR A 361 16.16 -7.92 21.45
N GLY A 362 16.77 -7.69 20.29
CA GLY A 362 18.02 -8.36 19.89
C GLY A 362 19.27 -7.52 20.02
N ARG A 363 19.11 -6.19 20.15
CA ARG A 363 20.20 -5.22 20.25
C ARG A 363 19.72 -3.95 20.96
N VAL A 364 20.64 -3.01 21.15
CA VAL A 364 20.33 -1.66 21.61
C VAL A 364 20.01 -0.77 20.41
N ASP A 365 18.88 -0.07 20.48
CA ASP A 365 18.46 0.97 19.54
C ASP A 365 18.03 2.21 20.37
N ASP A 366 18.23 3.41 19.82
CA ASP A 366 17.90 4.69 20.45
C ASP A 366 16.50 5.21 20.08
N GLU A 367 15.99 4.81 18.92
CA GLU A 367 14.70 5.25 18.38
C GLU A 367 13.89 4.10 17.75
N VAL A 368 12.56 4.24 17.73
CA VAL A 368 11.66 3.26 17.10
C VAL A 368 11.93 3.08 15.61
N VAL A 369 12.43 4.12 14.92
CA VAL A 369 12.80 4.06 13.50
C VAL A 369 14.12 3.30 13.26
N HIS A 370 14.89 3.01 14.29
CA HIS A 370 16.07 2.15 14.18
C HIS A 370 15.79 0.72 14.65
N ALA A 371 14.69 0.52 15.36
CA ALA A 371 14.27 -0.77 15.87
C ALA A 371 13.86 -1.75 14.76
N ARG A 372 14.49 -2.93 14.76
CA ARG A 372 14.03 -4.06 13.94
C ARG A 372 12.70 -4.61 14.45
N ASN A 373 11.99 -5.31 13.57
CA ASN A 373 10.75 -6.02 13.89
C ASN A 373 9.62 -5.10 14.37
N THR A 374 9.60 -3.85 13.92
CA THR A 374 8.37 -3.04 14.00
C THR A 374 7.38 -3.59 12.96
N LEU A 375 6.30 -4.22 13.43
CA LEU A 375 5.28 -4.85 12.60
C LEU A 375 4.14 -3.88 12.32
N THR A 376 3.77 -3.65 11.06
CA THR A 376 2.91 -2.51 10.69
C THR A 376 1.74 -2.85 9.78
N GLN A 377 0.69 -2.04 9.86
CA GLN A 377 -0.38 -1.95 8.85
C GLN A 377 -0.62 -0.51 8.43
N ARG A 378 -1.24 -0.33 7.26
CA ARG A 378 -1.67 0.98 6.75
C ARG A 378 -2.68 1.62 7.70
N THR A 379 -2.60 2.94 7.87
CA THR A 379 -3.76 3.73 8.31
C THR A 379 -4.72 3.92 7.12
N PHE A 380 -5.96 4.35 7.40
CA PHE A 380 -6.92 4.63 6.34
C PHE A 380 -7.87 5.78 6.70
N GLY A 381 -8.38 6.44 5.67
CA GLY A 381 -9.33 7.54 5.77
C GLY A 381 -10.80 7.10 5.78
N PRO A 382 -11.72 8.01 6.11
CA PRO A 382 -11.44 9.37 6.57
C PRO A 382 -10.96 9.41 8.04
N THR A 383 -11.24 8.36 8.82
CA THR A 383 -10.81 8.20 10.22
C THR A 383 -10.56 6.73 10.51
N CYS A 384 -9.52 6.41 11.28
CA CYS A 384 -9.26 5.04 11.73
C CYS A 384 -8.69 5.01 13.15
N SER A 385 -8.95 3.92 13.87
CA SER A 385 -8.37 3.66 15.18
C SER A 385 -7.60 2.33 15.17
N GLY A 386 -6.41 2.34 15.75
CA GLY A 386 -5.59 1.15 15.99
C GLY A 386 -5.49 0.90 17.50
N THR A 387 -5.75 -0.32 17.95
CA THR A 387 -5.75 -0.68 19.37
C THR A 387 -4.98 -1.98 19.61
N THR A 388 -4.26 -2.10 20.72
CA THR A 388 -3.56 -3.33 21.11
C THR A 388 -3.63 -3.55 22.61
N LEU A 389 -3.42 -4.80 23.05
CA LEU A 389 -3.21 -5.15 24.46
C LEU A 389 -1.80 -5.73 24.62
N LEU A 390 -0.95 -4.94 25.28
CA LEU A 390 0.44 -5.27 25.55
C LEU A 390 0.57 -5.90 26.95
N ASP A 391 1.23 -7.04 27.04
CA ASP A 391 1.76 -7.62 28.27
C ASP A 391 3.26 -7.31 28.37
N ALA A 392 3.59 -6.38 29.28
CA ALA A 392 4.93 -5.85 29.52
C ALA A 392 5.71 -6.66 30.57
N SER A 393 5.22 -7.84 30.97
CA SER A 393 5.88 -8.66 32.02
C SER A 393 7.30 -9.09 31.65
N GLY A 394 7.61 -9.24 30.37
CA GLY A 394 8.90 -9.68 29.86
C GLY A 394 9.90 -8.56 29.55
N LEU A 395 9.53 -7.29 29.75
CA LEU A 395 10.42 -6.16 29.49
C LEU A 395 11.57 -6.12 30.51
N LYS A 396 12.76 -5.76 30.04
CA LYS A 396 13.97 -5.52 30.87
C LYS A 396 14.25 -4.03 31.00
N ASP A 397 15.12 -3.66 31.94
CA ASP A 397 15.53 -2.26 32.12
C ASP A 397 16.02 -1.65 30.80
N GLY A 398 15.40 -0.53 30.43
CA GLY A 398 15.65 0.18 29.17
C GLY A 398 14.78 -0.24 28.00
N ASP A 399 13.95 -1.29 28.12
CA ASP A 399 13.02 -1.66 27.05
C ASP A 399 11.84 -0.69 26.95
N VAL A 400 11.41 -0.45 25.72
CA VAL A 400 10.20 0.29 25.36
C VAL A 400 9.42 -0.50 24.31
N ALA A 401 8.15 -0.78 24.59
CA ALA A 401 7.26 -1.50 23.68
C ALA A 401 5.89 -0.82 23.59
N GLY A 402 5.26 -0.84 22.43
CA GLY A 402 3.97 -0.17 22.28
C GLY A 402 3.40 -0.13 20.87
N LEU A 403 2.57 0.89 20.65
CA LEU A 403 1.87 1.18 19.39
C LEU A 403 2.35 2.54 18.86
N VAL A 404 2.77 2.59 17.60
CA VAL A 404 3.32 3.79 16.94
C VAL A 404 2.47 4.22 15.74
N ALA A 405 2.29 5.52 15.54
CA ALA A 405 1.94 6.13 14.28
C ALA A 405 3.25 6.41 13.52
N LEU A 406 3.64 5.47 12.67
CA LEU A 406 4.96 5.37 12.06
C LEU A 406 5.06 6.22 10.78
N GLN A 407 5.99 7.16 10.81
CA GLN A 407 6.59 7.91 9.70
C GLN A 407 7.96 8.41 10.23
N GLY A 408 8.70 9.25 9.50
CA GLY A 408 9.88 9.95 10.05
C GLY A 408 9.52 10.88 11.21
N LYS A 409 8.37 11.56 11.14
CA LYS A 409 7.79 12.33 12.25
C LYS A 409 6.74 11.51 12.99
N TYR A 410 7.20 10.47 13.68
CA TYR A 410 6.35 9.53 14.39
C TYR A 410 5.85 10.07 15.74
N GLY A 411 4.83 9.40 16.26
CA GLY A 411 4.46 9.47 17.67
C GLY A 411 4.02 8.09 18.15
N PHE A 412 4.29 7.75 19.40
CA PHE A 412 3.89 6.47 19.96
C PHE A 412 3.36 6.57 21.38
N VAL A 413 2.55 5.59 21.75
CA VAL A 413 2.15 5.30 23.12
C VAL A 413 2.57 3.88 23.47
N GLY A 414 3.18 3.69 24.64
CA GLY A 414 3.76 2.40 25.01
C GLY A 414 4.07 2.28 26.49
N VAL A 415 4.74 1.19 26.85
CA VAL A 415 5.24 0.93 28.20
C VAL A 415 6.77 0.90 28.17
N ARG A 416 7.38 1.67 29.06
CA ARG A 416 8.82 1.66 29.33
C ARG A 416 9.10 0.95 30.64
N ARG A 417 10.18 0.16 30.69
CA ARG A 417 10.75 -0.39 31.92
C ARG A 417 12.00 0.41 32.31
N SER A 418 11.98 1.03 33.49
CA SER A 418 13.13 1.73 34.08
C SER A 418 13.49 1.06 35.39
N SER A 419 14.63 0.38 35.44
CA SER A 419 14.98 -0.55 36.53
C SER A 419 13.84 -1.55 36.75
N ASP A 420 13.15 -1.46 37.89
CA ASP A 420 12.02 -2.32 38.23
C ASP A 420 10.62 -1.69 38.07
N GLU A 421 10.56 -0.46 37.58
CA GLU A 421 9.33 0.30 37.44
C GLU A 421 8.82 0.29 36.01
N LEU A 422 7.50 0.15 35.85
CA LEU A 422 6.82 0.30 34.56
C LEU A 422 6.15 1.67 34.51
N SER A 423 6.20 2.32 33.35
CA SER A 423 5.44 3.54 33.08
C SER A 423 4.79 3.47 31.70
N VAL A 424 3.56 3.95 31.58
CA VAL A 424 2.99 4.30 30.27
C VAL A 424 3.66 5.59 29.83
N VAL A 425 4.13 5.63 28.59
CA VAL A 425 4.83 6.77 28.00
C VAL A 425 4.17 7.17 26.68
N MET A 426 4.16 8.46 26.39
CA MET A 426 3.89 9.00 25.06
C MET A 426 5.13 9.76 24.59
N THR A 427 5.60 9.43 23.39
CA THR A 427 6.76 10.06 22.75
C THR A 427 6.36 10.64 21.41
N SER A 428 6.80 11.85 21.13
CA SER A 428 6.59 12.54 19.85
C SER A 428 7.93 12.91 19.23
N ALA A 429 8.10 12.59 17.94
CA ALA A 429 9.22 13.03 17.11
C ALA A 429 8.82 14.16 16.14
N GLU A 430 7.71 14.87 16.40
CA GLU A 430 7.20 15.94 15.52
C GLU A 430 8.23 17.05 15.25
N SER A 431 9.06 17.35 16.25
CA SER A 431 10.15 18.32 16.19
C SER A 431 11.38 17.87 15.37
N GLY A 432 11.37 16.62 14.88
CA GLY A 432 12.52 15.97 14.24
C GLY A 432 13.47 15.25 15.22
N LYS A 433 13.17 15.29 16.53
CA LYS A 433 13.83 14.49 17.57
C LYS A 433 12.78 13.91 18.51
N PRO A 434 12.95 12.67 19.01
CA PRO A 434 12.03 12.09 19.96
C PRO A 434 12.07 12.82 21.31
N VAL A 435 10.89 13.19 21.79
CA VAL A 435 10.68 13.76 23.13
C VAL A 435 9.62 12.93 23.83
N GLU A 436 9.94 12.40 25.00
CA GLU A 436 8.93 11.83 25.91
C GLU A 436 8.07 12.98 26.45
N VAL A 437 6.85 13.08 25.95
CA VAL A 437 5.91 14.17 26.26
C VAL A 437 5.24 13.94 27.62
N GLN A 438 4.98 12.68 27.96
CA GLN A 438 4.35 12.31 29.23
C GLN A 438 4.77 10.90 29.65
N SER A 439 4.93 10.70 30.97
CA SER A 439 5.21 9.41 31.59
C SER A 439 4.36 9.24 32.85
N ILE A 440 3.69 8.10 32.99
CA ILE A 440 2.79 7.79 34.10
C ILE A 440 3.18 6.43 34.70
N PRO A 441 3.64 6.36 35.95
CA PRO A 441 3.95 5.09 36.61
C PRO A 441 2.73 4.17 36.70
N ILE A 442 2.93 2.87 36.52
CA ILE A 442 1.88 1.86 36.61
C ILE A 442 2.33 0.65 37.44
N SER A 443 1.37 0.01 38.10
CA SER A 443 1.57 -1.24 38.86
C SER A 443 1.05 -2.48 38.11
N VAL A 444 0.30 -2.29 37.03
CA VAL A 444 -0.20 -3.37 36.18
C VAL A 444 0.80 -3.72 35.08
N LYS A 445 0.79 -4.97 34.64
CA LYS A 445 1.68 -5.45 33.57
C LYS A 445 1.01 -5.53 32.20
N ARG A 446 -0.32 -5.61 32.16
CA ARG A 446 -1.11 -5.61 30.93
C ARG A 446 -1.74 -4.23 30.74
N VAL A 447 -1.51 -3.63 29.58
CA VAL A 447 -1.94 -2.26 29.26
C VAL A 447 -2.53 -2.24 27.85
N TYR A 448 -3.72 -1.65 27.73
CA TYR A 448 -4.32 -1.38 26.44
C TYR A 448 -3.80 -0.05 25.90
N LEU A 449 -3.50 -0.01 24.60
CA LEU A 449 -2.94 1.15 23.91
C LEU A 449 -3.81 1.44 22.69
N ARG A 450 -4.08 2.71 22.41
CA ARG A 450 -4.89 3.14 21.25
C ARG A 450 -4.30 4.38 20.60
N ILE A 451 -4.37 4.43 19.27
CA ILE A 451 -4.13 5.63 18.48
C ILE A 451 -5.34 5.86 17.57
N ASP A 452 -5.93 7.05 17.65
CA ASP A 452 -7.00 7.49 16.76
C ASP A 452 -6.46 8.50 15.75
N CYS A 453 -6.69 8.26 14.46
CA CYS A 453 -6.25 9.10 13.34
C CYS A 453 -7.44 9.78 12.66
N ASP A 454 -7.31 11.09 12.41
CA ASP A 454 -8.27 11.90 11.64
C ASP A 454 -7.62 12.48 10.39
N PHE A 455 -8.12 12.05 9.23
CA PHE A 455 -7.68 12.51 7.90
C PHE A 455 -8.75 13.35 7.20
N ARG A 456 -9.91 13.60 7.85
CA ARG A 456 -10.97 14.44 7.27
C ARG A 456 -10.43 15.82 6.97
N ASN A 457 -10.70 16.32 5.77
CA ASN A 457 -10.26 17.64 5.34
C ASN A 457 -8.75 17.88 5.53
N ARG A 458 -7.93 16.81 5.49
CA ARG A 458 -6.48 16.85 5.77
C ARG A 458 -6.13 17.42 7.15
N ALA A 459 -6.96 17.12 8.17
CA ALA A 459 -6.63 17.45 9.55
C ALA A 459 -5.29 16.83 9.98
N ASP A 460 -5.03 15.60 9.52
CA ASP A 460 -3.77 14.87 9.70
C ASP A 460 -3.35 14.83 11.19
N LEU A 461 -4.26 14.40 12.06
CA LEU A 461 -4.04 14.31 13.50
C LEU A 461 -4.02 12.86 14.00
N ALA A 462 -3.06 12.54 14.86
CA ALA A 462 -3.07 11.31 15.64
C ALA A 462 -3.17 11.63 17.14
N THR A 463 -4.07 10.95 17.85
CA THR A 463 -4.30 11.12 19.29
C THR A 463 -4.09 9.80 20.02
N PHE A 464 -3.49 9.85 21.21
CA PHE A 464 -2.93 8.70 21.90
C PHE A 464 -3.66 8.44 23.22
N PHE A 465 -3.97 7.17 23.48
CA PHE A 465 -4.70 6.77 24.68
C PHE A 465 -4.12 5.48 25.27
N TYR A 466 -4.35 5.31 26.56
CA TYR A 466 -4.09 4.06 27.28
C TYR A 466 -5.27 3.67 28.17
N SER A 467 -5.37 2.39 28.50
CA SER A 467 -6.29 1.89 29.51
C SER A 467 -5.61 0.79 30.35
N LEU A 468 -5.81 0.85 31.67
CA LEU A 468 -5.26 -0.11 32.62
C LEU A 468 -6.24 -1.26 32.95
N ASP A 469 -7.52 -1.10 32.58
CA ASP A 469 -8.60 -2.05 32.88
C ASP A 469 -9.37 -2.52 31.63
N GLY A 470 -9.08 -1.94 30.47
CA GLY A 470 -9.76 -2.22 29.19
C GLY A 470 -11.14 -1.57 29.08
N LYS A 471 -11.53 -0.71 30.02
CA LYS A 471 -12.83 -0.04 30.08
C LYS A 471 -12.68 1.47 30.01
N ALA A 472 -11.87 2.04 30.89
CA ALA A 472 -11.62 3.49 30.95
C ALA A 472 -10.40 3.85 30.11
N TRP A 473 -10.62 4.65 29.06
CA TRP A 473 -9.56 5.17 28.19
C TRP A 473 -9.14 6.57 28.63
N ASN A 474 -7.84 6.74 28.83
CA ASN A 474 -7.24 8.00 29.26
C ASN A 474 -6.36 8.55 28.14
N PRO A 475 -6.54 9.83 27.73
CA PRO A 475 -5.62 10.47 26.80
C PRO A 475 -4.23 10.62 27.45
N ILE A 476 -3.18 10.57 26.63
CA ILE A 476 -1.81 10.78 27.08
C ILE A 476 -1.01 11.56 26.03
N GLY A 477 -0.26 12.57 26.49
CA GLY A 477 0.47 13.48 25.63
C GLY A 477 -0.42 14.45 24.85
N ALA A 478 0.19 15.15 23.90
CA ALA A 478 -0.51 16.04 22.97
C ALA A 478 -0.80 15.31 21.64
N PRO A 479 -1.81 15.74 20.85
CA PRO A 479 -1.99 15.25 19.49
C PRO A 479 -0.72 15.43 18.66
N LEU A 480 -0.40 14.44 17.83
CA LEU A 480 0.65 14.52 16.82
C LEU A 480 0.06 15.16 15.56
N HIS A 481 0.66 16.24 15.07
CA HIS A 481 0.36 16.78 13.74
C HIS A 481 1.14 15.97 12.70
N MET A 482 0.49 14.97 12.15
CA MET A 482 1.07 14.09 11.15
C MET A 482 1.43 14.89 9.89
N ARG A 483 2.56 14.56 9.29
CA ARG A 483 3.01 15.18 8.03
C ARG A 483 3.57 14.14 7.09
N TYR A 484 3.07 14.13 5.86
CA TYR A 484 3.72 13.37 4.80
C TYR A 484 4.99 14.10 4.39
N ASP A 485 6.14 13.47 4.59
CA ASP A 485 7.41 13.92 4.03
C ASP A 485 8.15 12.78 3.31
N LEU A 486 9.18 13.15 2.57
CA LEU A 486 9.95 12.24 1.73
C LEU A 486 10.98 11.41 2.52
N SER A 487 11.06 11.54 3.85
CA SER A 487 12.01 10.77 4.65
C SER A 487 11.71 9.28 4.55
N HIS A 488 10.43 8.91 4.71
CA HIS A 488 9.94 7.56 4.52
C HIS A 488 9.24 7.40 3.16
N PHE A 489 8.76 8.51 2.58
CA PHE A 489 7.99 8.58 1.32
C PHE A 489 6.79 7.60 1.30
N MET A 490 6.14 7.45 2.46
CA MET A 490 5.05 6.52 2.73
C MET A 490 4.02 7.19 3.64
N GLY A 491 2.75 6.82 3.50
CA GLY A 491 1.69 7.25 4.41
C GLY A 491 1.92 6.72 5.83
N TYR A 492 1.29 7.35 6.82
CA TYR A 492 1.39 6.89 8.21
C TYR A 492 0.86 5.47 8.35
N ARG A 493 1.52 4.70 9.22
CA ARG A 493 1.17 3.31 9.52
C ARG A 493 0.99 3.11 11.01
N PHE A 494 0.07 2.24 11.41
CA PHE A 494 0.10 1.70 12.77
C PHE A 494 1.24 0.69 12.86
N GLY A 495 1.99 0.69 13.97
CA GLY A 495 3.08 -0.26 14.20
C GLY A 495 3.12 -0.81 15.62
N LEU A 496 3.32 -2.12 15.77
CA LEU A 496 3.67 -2.77 17.02
C LEU A 496 5.20 -2.87 17.10
N PHE A 497 5.79 -2.41 18.19
CA PHE A 497 7.25 -2.36 18.32
C PHE A 497 7.73 -2.81 19.70
N ASN A 498 8.99 -3.24 19.77
CA ASN A 498 9.74 -3.43 21.01
C ASN A 498 11.22 -3.18 20.74
N PHE A 499 11.86 -2.27 21.49
CA PHE A 499 13.30 -2.01 21.40
C PHE A 499 13.92 -1.77 22.78
N ALA A 500 15.23 -2.04 22.88
CA ALA A 500 16.00 -1.86 24.11
C ALA A 500 16.93 -0.65 24.00
N THR A 501 17.00 0.17 25.04
CA THR A 501 17.96 1.30 25.11
C THR A 501 19.21 0.99 25.95
N LYS A 502 19.22 -0.15 26.66
CA LYS A 502 20.32 -0.54 27.56
C LYS A 502 20.80 -1.97 27.33
N THR A 503 19.97 -2.97 27.63
CA THR A 503 20.36 -4.38 27.58
C THR A 503 19.32 -5.19 26.81
N PRO A 504 19.69 -5.83 25.69
CA PRO A 504 18.75 -6.62 24.90
C PRO A 504 18.34 -7.93 25.58
N GLY A 505 17.35 -8.59 24.98
CA GLY A 505 16.82 -9.88 25.36
C GLY A 505 15.59 -9.83 26.27
N GLY A 506 14.96 -8.66 26.41
CA GLY A 506 13.61 -8.56 26.94
C GLY A 506 12.55 -8.75 25.85
N SER A 507 11.31 -8.96 26.24
CA SER A 507 10.23 -9.33 25.32
C SER A 507 8.89 -8.68 25.67
N ALA A 508 8.16 -8.33 24.62
CA ALA A 508 6.81 -7.76 24.67
C ALA A 508 5.85 -8.76 24.02
N ASP A 509 4.76 -9.08 24.72
CA ASP A 509 3.70 -9.95 24.21
C ASP A 509 2.46 -9.11 23.87
N PHE A 510 2.04 -9.14 22.61
CA PHE A 510 0.83 -8.48 22.13
C PHE A 510 -0.26 -9.52 21.96
N ASP A 511 -1.37 -9.35 22.69
CA ASP A 511 -2.51 -10.28 22.68
C ASP A 511 -3.32 -10.12 21.38
N ARG A 512 -3.44 -8.88 20.89
CA ARG A 512 -4.24 -8.56 19.71
C ARG A 512 -3.87 -7.23 19.11
N PHE A 513 -4.27 -7.03 17.87
CA PHE A 513 -4.35 -5.74 17.20
C PHE A 513 -5.75 -5.58 16.61
N HIS A 514 -6.46 -4.54 17.00
CA HIS A 514 -7.77 -4.19 16.46
C HIS A 514 -7.66 -2.92 15.63
N ILE A 515 -8.20 -2.96 14.43
CA ILE A 515 -8.28 -1.81 13.53
C ILE A 515 -9.70 -1.64 12.99
N GLY A 516 -10.18 -0.41 12.95
CA GLY A 516 -11.52 -0.09 12.48
C GLY A 516 -11.75 1.40 12.27
N SER A 517 -12.92 1.76 11.77
CA SER A 517 -13.38 3.15 11.72
C SER A 517 -13.38 3.69 13.15
N GLY A 518 -12.64 4.78 13.40
CA GLY A 518 -12.49 5.34 14.75
C GLY A 518 -13.82 5.70 15.43
N HIS A 519 -13.77 5.93 16.74
CA HIS A 519 -14.93 6.34 17.53
C HIS A 519 -15.36 7.79 17.29
#